data_AF-A0A1F3Q152-F1
#
_entry.id   AF-A0A1F3Q152-F1
#
_cell.length_a   1.000
_cell.length_b   1.000
_cell.length_c   1.000
_cell.angle_alpha   90.00
_cell.angle_beta   90.00
_cell.angle_gamma   90.00
#
_symmetry.space_group_name_H-M   'P 1'
#
loop_
_entity.id
_entity.type
_entity.pdbx_description
1 polymer ?
#
loop_
_entity_poly.entity_id
_entity_poly.type
_entity_poly.pdbx_seq_one_letter_code
_entity_poly.pdbx_strand_id
1 'polypeptide(L)'
;MLLKGMRRSDIIIDLAQAYLDEARYDESIKLLMSTPYFVNWEGSSISWDIFNQSHVRKGTELFNQKKYKEALTHFEAALTFPENLGVGRSFRTEEAETWFWKGKALLALGKPDEAILAWKEGSNSLSDPERQNRYKDLCKMLLK
;
A
#
# COMPACT_ATOMS: atom_id res chain seq x y z
N MET A 1 -22.93 -0.19 -29.13
CA MET A 1 -21.64 -0.88 -28.90
C MET A 1 -21.36 -0.87 -27.40
N LEU A 2 -21.61 -1.98 -26.69
CA LEU A 2 -21.46 -2.08 -25.24
C LEU A 2 -20.02 -2.52 -24.91
N LEU A 3 -19.24 -1.64 -24.30
CA LEU A 3 -17.90 -1.94 -23.79
C LEU A 3 -18.00 -2.93 -22.61
N LYS A 4 -17.75 -4.21 -22.89
CA LYS A 4 -17.97 -5.36 -22.00
C LYS A 4 -16.99 -5.45 -20.81
N GLY A 5 -16.15 -4.44 -20.58
CA GLY A 5 -15.16 -4.39 -19.48
C GLY A 5 -15.21 -3.13 -18.62
N MET A 6 -15.52 -1.98 -19.22
CA MET A 6 -15.46 -0.66 -18.54
C MET A 6 -16.49 -0.54 -17.41
N ARG A 7 -17.67 -1.17 -17.52
CA ARG A 7 -18.77 -1.01 -16.56
C ARG A 7 -18.64 -1.79 -15.24
N ARG A 8 -17.65 -2.68 -15.09
CA ARG A 8 -17.49 -3.51 -13.87
C ARG A 8 -16.28 -3.13 -13.03
N SER A 9 -15.18 -2.67 -13.65
CA SER A 9 -13.98 -2.27 -12.92
C SER A 9 -14.26 -1.10 -11.97
N ASP A 10 -15.00 -0.08 -12.44
CA ASP A 10 -15.32 1.11 -11.64
C ASP A 10 -16.15 0.74 -10.40
N ILE A 11 -17.16 -0.13 -10.54
CA ILE A 11 -17.99 -0.59 -9.40
C ILE A 11 -17.16 -1.40 -8.40
N ILE A 12 -16.21 -2.21 -8.89
CA ILE A 12 -15.32 -2.99 -8.02
C ILE A 12 -14.37 -2.06 -7.26
N ILE A 13 -13.84 -1.02 -7.92
CA ILE A 13 -13.01 0.01 -7.30
C ILE A 13 -13.81 0.74 -6.22
N ASP A 14 -15.02 1.20 -6.52
CA ASP A 14 -15.90 1.90 -5.56
C ASP A 14 -16.22 1.01 -4.36
N LEU A 15 -16.52 -0.27 -4.58
CA LEU A 15 -16.80 -1.22 -3.49
C LEU A 15 -15.53 -1.52 -2.66
N ALA A 16 -14.37 -1.67 -3.29
CA ALA A 16 -13.11 -1.86 -2.58
C ALA A 16 -12.76 -0.62 -1.74
N GLN A 17 -13.00 0.58 -2.26
CA GLN A 17 -12.86 1.83 -1.52
C GLN A 17 -13.80 1.88 -0.32
N ALA A 18 -15.08 1.53 -0.50
CA ALA A 18 -16.04 1.47 0.61
C ALA A 18 -15.60 0.47 1.71
N TYR A 19 -15.09 -0.70 1.33
CA TYR A 19 -14.52 -1.65 2.28
C TYR A 19 -13.30 -1.08 3.01
N LEU A 20 -12.41 -0.38 2.31
CA LEU A 20 -11.28 0.31 2.94
C LEU A 20 -11.74 1.35 3.96
N ASP A 21 -12.74 2.17 3.60
CA ASP A 21 -13.27 3.24 4.46
C ASP A 21 -13.99 2.69 5.70
N GLU A 22 -14.64 1.53 5.60
CA GLU A 22 -15.29 0.83 6.72
C GLU A 22 -14.31 -0.03 7.57
N ALA A 23 -13.01 0.06 7.33
CA ALA A 23 -11.98 -0.78 7.96
C ALA A 23 -12.11 -2.30 7.69
N ARG A 24 -12.81 -2.66 6.61
CA ARG A 24 -12.99 -4.05 6.12
C ARG A 24 -11.88 -4.43 5.15
N TYR A 25 -10.64 -4.37 5.66
CA TYR A 25 -9.44 -4.46 4.83
C TYR A 25 -9.29 -5.81 4.13
N ASP A 26 -9.66 -6.91 4.79
CA ASP A 26 -9.54 -8.26 4.23
C ASP A 26 -10.49 -8.44 3.04
N GLU A 27 -11.71 -7.91 3.12
CA GLU A 27 -12.68 -7.91 2.02
C GLU A 27 -12.24 -7.02 0.86
N SER A 28 -11.69 -5.83 1.13
CA SER A 28 -11.11 -4.96 0.11
C SER A 28 -9.99 -5.68 -0.68
N ILE A 29 -9.01 -6.24 0.04
CA ILE A 29 -7.88 -6.97 -0.56
C ILE A 29 -8.39 -8.16 -1.37
N LYS A 30 -9.29 -8.97 -0.80
CA LYS A 30 -9.84 -10.14 -1.47
C LYS A 30 -10.59 -9.76 -2.74
N LEU A 31 -11.39 -8.69 -2.71
CA LEU A 31 -12.15 -8.22 -3.87
C LEU A 31 -11.21 -7.82 -5.01
N LEU A 32 -10.19 -7.00 -4.71
CA LEU A 32 -9.19 -6.57 -5.69
C LEU A 32 -8.41 -7.77 -6.27
N MET A 33 -7.93 -8.67 -5.42
CA MET A 33 -7.14 -9.83 -5.85
C MET A 33 -7.94 -10.91 -6.59
N SER A 34 -9.24 -11.02 -6.33
CA SER A 34 -10.13 -11.94 -7.06
C SER A 34 -10.60 -11.40 -8.41
N THR A 35 -10.36 -10.12 -8.68
CA THR A 35 -10.73 -9.50 -9.95
C THR A 35 -9.64 -9.80 -11.00
N PRO A 36 -9.98 -10.46 -12.13
CA PRO A 36 -8.97 -10.97 -13.08
C PRO A 36 -8.05 -9.91 -13.66
N TYR A 37 -8.60 -8.72 -13.96
CA TYR A 37 -7.84 -7.57 -14.40
C TYR A 37 -8.65 -6.28 -14.21
N PHE A 38 -7.98 -5.16 -14.00
CA PHE A 38 -8.55 -3.82 -14.05
C PHE A 38 -8.20 -3.13 -15.37
N VAL A 39 -9.11 -2.31 -15.87
CA VAL A 39 -8.86 -1.43 -17.02
C VAL A 39 -8.67 -0.03 -16.45
N ASN A 40 -7.42 0.38 -16.27
CA ASN A 40 -7.08 1.70 -15.79
C ASN A 40 -6.94 2.66 -16.97
N TRP A 41 -7.45 3.88 -16.81
CA TRP A 41 -7.11 4.98 -17.70
C TRP A 41 -5.64 5.35 -17.50
N GLU A 42 -5.01 5.91 -18.54
CA GLU A 42 -3.60 6.30 -18.51
C GLU A 42 -3.31 7.22 -17.32
N GLY A 43 -2.37 6.81 -16.47
CA GLY A 43 -1.98 7.55 -15.26
C GLY A 43 -2.81 7.26 -14.00
N SER A 44 -3.84 6.42 -14.06
CA SER A 44 -4.59 6.02 -12.86
C SER A 44 -3.85 4.94 -12.06
N SER A 45 -3.71 5.16 -10.75
CA SER A 45 -3.15 4.23 -9.77
C SER A 45 -4.18 3.67 -8.79
N ILE A 46 -5.46 4.01 -8.95
CA ILE A 46 -6.48 3.85 -7.89
C ILE A 46 -6.62 2.41 -7.37
N SER A 47 -6.56 1.40 -8.25
CA SER A 47 -6.65 -0.01 -7.86
C SER A 47 -5.47 -0.42 -6.97
N TRP A 48 -4.28 0.09 -7.24
CA TRP A 48 -3.09 -0.10 -6.42
C TRP A 48 -3.13 0.74 -5.14
N ASP A 49 -3.61 1.99 -5.21
CA ASP A 49 -3.70 2.86 -4.03
C ASP A 49 -4.63 2.26 -2.96
N ILE A 50 -5.78 1.69 -3.37
CA ILE A 50 -6.70 1.00 -2.46
C ILE A 50 -6.05 -0.28 -1.92
N PHE A 51 -5.38 -1.06 -2.77
CA PHE A 51 -4.67 -2.28 -2.38
C PHE A 51 -3.58 -1.98 -1.33
N ASN A 52 -2.70 -1.02 -1.63
CA ASN A 52 -1.63 -0.57 -0.74
C ASN A 52 -2.21 -0.10 0.59
N GLN A 53 -3.19 0.80 0.57
CA GLN A 53 -3.77 1.36 1.79
C GLN A 53 -4.49 0.30 2.64
N SER A 54 -5.19 -0.64 2.01
CA SER A 54 -5.86 -1.74 2.73
C SER A 54 -4.85 -2.60 3.47
N HIS A 55 -3.74 -2.96 2.81
CA HIS A 55 -2.65 -3.68 3.46
C HIS A 55 -1.95 -2.85 4.55
N VAL A 56 -1.64 -1.58 4.31
CA VAL A 56 -1.01 -0.70 5.31
C VAL A 56 -1.88 -0.59 6.55
N ARG A 57 -3.18 -0.31 6.40
CA ARG A 57 -4.08 -0.14 7.55
C ARG A 57 -4.23 -1.44 8.34
N LYS A 58 -4.44 -2.58 7.67
CA LYS A 58 -4.45 -3.91 8.30
C LYS A 58 -3.14 -4.22 9.03
N GLY A 59 -2.02 -3.92 8.39
CA GLY A 59 -0.69 -4.08 8.97
C GLY A 59 -0.51 -3.22 10.23
N THR A 60 -0.98 -1.98 10.22
CA THR A 60 -0.95 -1.08 11.39
C THR A 60 -1.82 -1.61 12.54
N GLU A 61 -3.00 -2.16 12.28
CA GLU A 61 -3.82 -2.80 13.32
C GLU A 61 -3.10 -3.98 13.98
N LEU A 62 -2.52 -4.86 13.16
CA LEU A 62 -1.74 -6.00 13.63
C LEU A 62 -0.51 -5.55 14.41
N PHE A 63 0.16 -4.50 13.95
CA PHE A 63 1.30 -3.90 14.65
C PHE A 63 0.90 -3.39 16.04
N ASN A 64 -0.23 -2.70 16.15
CA ASN A 64 -0.76 -2.21 17.42
C ASN A 64 -1.16 -3.36 18.37
N GLN A 65 -1.57 -4.50 17.82
CA GLN A 65 -1.79 -5.75 18.56
C GLN A 65 -0.48 -6.51 18.90
N LYS A 66 0.69 -5.94 18.60
CA LYS A 66 2.02 -6.55 18.75
C LYS A 66 2.25 -7.81 17.89
N LYS A 67 1.42 -8.02 16.88
CA LYS A 67 1.57 -9.10 15.88
C LYS A 67 2.53 -8.67 14.78
N TYR A 68 3.78 -8.39 15.16
CA TYR A 68 4.74 -7.74 14.28
C TYR A 68 5.07 -8.53 13.01
N LYS A 69 5.10 -9.87 13.10
CA LYS A 69 5.36 -10.74 11.95
C LYS A 69 4.23 -10.67 10.92
N GLU A 70 2.98 -10.73 11.37
CA GLU A 70 1.81 -10.61 10.50
C GLU A 70 1.73 -9.20 9.90
N ALA A 71 2.00 -8.16 10.71
CA ALA A 71 2.07 -6.78 10.24
C ALA A 71 3.11 -6.61 9.13
N LEU A 72 4.32 -7.17 9.31
CA LEU A 72 5.38 -7.13 8.31
C LEU A 72 4.93 -7.76 6.98
N THR A 73 4.23 -8.89 7.02
CA THR A 73 3.70 -9.54 5.81
C THR A 73 2.73 -8.61 5.05
N HIS A 74 1.88 -7.86 5.75
CA HIS A 74 1.00 -6.89 5.09
C HIS A 74 1.78 -5.72 4.50
N PHE A 75 2.78 -5.18 5.20
CA PHE A 75 3.60 -4.08 4.66
C PHE A 75 4.44 -4.52 3.45
N GLU A 76 4.89 -5.77 3.41
CA GLU A 76 5.57 -6.33 2.24
C GLU A 76 4.63 -6.51 1.06
N ALA A 77 3.42 -7.03 1.29
CA ALA A 77 2.39 -7.15 0.27
C ALA A 77 2.01 -5.79 -0.33
N ALA A 78 1.87 -4.75 0.51
CA ALA A 78 1.55 -3.39 0.09
C ALA A 78 2.60 -2.79 -0.89
N LEU A 79 3.85 -3.27 -0.87
CA LEU A 79 4.92 -2.83 -1.78
C LEU A 79 4.99 -3.65 -3.08
N THR A 80 4.08 -4.58 -3.29
CA THR A 80 3.98 -5.34 -4.54
C THR A 80 3.10 -4.62 -5.56
N PHE A 81 3.26 -4.96 -6.83
CA PHE A 81 2.43 -4.47 -7.94
C PHE A 81 1.82 -5.66 -8.68
N PRO A 82 0.76 -6.29 -8.12
CA PRO A 82 0.11 -7.42 -8.76
C PRO A 82 -0.39 -7.06 -10.17
N GLU A 83 -0.09 -7.91 -11.16
CA GLU A 83 -0.36 -7.65 -12.58
C GLU A 83 -1.84 -7.37 -12.85
N ASN A 84 -2.74 -8.06 -12.13
CA ASN A 84 -4.18 -7.88 -12.27
C ASN A 84 -4.64 -6.46 -11.95
N LEU A 85 -3.94 -5.73 -11.08
CA LEU A 85 -4.28 -4.34 -10.74
C LEU A 85 -4.07 -3.39 -11.92
N GLY A 86 -3.28 -3.77 -12.93
CA GLY A 86 -3.02 -2.95 -14.12
C GLY A 86 -2.25 -1.66 -13.82
N VAL A 87 -1.50 -1.63 -12.72
CA VAL A 87 -0.70 -0.47 -12.28
C VAL A 87 0.75 -0.91 -12.12
N GLY A 88 1.66 -0.22 -12.81
CA GLY A 88 3.09 -0.38 -12.64
C GLY A 88 3.66 0.60 -11.61
N ARG A 89 4.81 0.24 -11.02
CA ARG A 89 5.56 1.15 -10.15
C ARG A 89 6.00 2.36 -10.96
N SER A 90 5.63 3.55 -10.48
CA SER A 90 6.03 4.82 -11.08
C SER A 90 6.76 5.68 -10.06
N PHE A 91 7.39 6.74 -10.54
CA PHE A 91 8.04 7.73 -9.68
C PHE A 91 7.06 8.54 -8.81
N ARG A 92 5.75 8.50 -9.12
CA ARG A 92 4.68 9.16 -8.35
C ARG A 92 4.03 8.24 -7.32
N THR A 93 4.46 6.97 -7.23
CA THR A 93 3.79 6.01 -6.35
C THR A 93 4.09 6.33 -4.88
N GLU A 94 3.04 6.44 -4.06
CA GLU A 94 3.12 6.85 -2.66
C GLU A 94 3.50 5.69 -1.72
N GLU A 95 4.77 5.27 -1.74
CA GLU A 95 5.23 4.11 -0.96
C GLU A 95 5.77 4.48 0.44
N ALA A 96 6.03 5.76 0.70
CA ALA A 96 6.79 6.20 1.89
C ALA A 96 6.17 5.78 3.22
N GLU A 97 4.84 5.81 3.34
CA GLU A 97 4.14 5.31 4.53
C GLU A 97 4.37 3.82 4.74
N THR A 98 4.29 3.04 3.66
CA THR A 98 4.46 1.59 3.70
C THR A 98 5.88 1.24 4.14
N TRP A 99 6.89 1.92 3.59
CA TRP A 99 8.28 1.78 3.99
C TRP A 99 8.54 2.17 5.44
N PHE A 100 7.94 3.26 5.91
CA PHE A 100 8.00 3.67 7.31
C PHE A 100 7.51 2.56 8.26
N TRP A 101 6.30 2.05 8.00
CA TRP A 101 5.70 1.02 8.83
C TRP A 101 6.42 -0.33 8.73
N LYS A 102 6.91 -0.69 7.54
CA LYS A 102 7.79 -1.86 7.36
C LYS A 102 9.01 -1.76 8.26
N GLY A 103 9.70 -0.61 8.27
CA GLY A 103 10.86 -0.40 9.14
C GLY A 103 10.50 -0.46 10.63
N LYS A 104 9.34 0.07 11.04
CA LYS A 104 8.84 -0.05 12.42
C LYS A 104 8.60 -1.51 12.83
N ALA A 105 8.00 -2.32 11.94
CA ALA A 105 7.79 -3.75 12.17
C ALA A 105 9.11 -4.53 12.27
N LEU A 106 10.06 -4.26 11.36
CA LEU A 106 11.40 -4.87 11.38
C LEU A 106 12.15 -4.54 12.67
N LEU A 107 12.13 -3.28 13.10
CA LEU A 107 12.75 -2.88 14.36
C LEU A 107 12.12 -3.62 15.56
N ALA A 108 10.79 -3.70 15.62
CA ALA A 108 10.08 -4.41 16.68
C ALA A 108 10.38 -5.93 16.70
N LEU A 109 10.78 -6.51 15.55
CA LEU A 109 11.22 -7.88 15.41
C LEU A 109 12.72 -8.08 15.70
N GLY A 110 13.44 -7.04 16.13
CA GLY A 110 14.88 -7.12 16.42
C GLY A 110 15.77 -7.14 15.18
N LYS A 111 15.30 -6.57 14.06
CA LYS A 111 16.03 -6.47 12.78
C LYS A 111 16.37 -5.01 12.44
N PRO A 112 17.27 -4.37 13.20
CA PRO A 112 17.56 -2.94 13.04
C PRO A 112 18.21 -2.60 11.68
N ASP A 113 19.10 -3.46 11.16
CA ASP A 113 19.76 -3.21 9.87
C ASP A 113 18.74 -3.20 8.71
N GLU A 114 17.81 -4.16 8.71
CA GLU A 114 16.71 -4.21 7.72
C GLU A 114 15.77 -3.00 7.88
N ALA A 115 15.51 -2.54 9.12
CA ALA A 115 14.69 -1.37 9.37
C ALA A 115 15.32 -0.08 8.80
N ILE A 116 16.64 0.08 8.95
CA ILE A 116 17.38 1.21 8.37
C ILE A 116 17.29 1.18 6.84
N LEU A 117 17.43 0.01 6.21
CA LEU A 117 17.25 -0.12 4.76
C LEU A 117 15.83 0.28 4.32
N ALA A 118 14.80 -0.17 5.06
CA ALA A 118 13.41 0.21 4.76
C ALA A 118 13.18 1.74 4.87
N TRP A 119 13.73 2.40 5.89
CA TRP A 119 13.60 3.86 6.01
C TRP A 119 14.41 4.62 4.97
N LYS A 120 15.55 4.09 4.51
CA LYS A 120 16.29 4.66 3.37
C LYS A 120 15.42 4.67 2.11
N GLU A 121 14.76 3.55 1.79
CA GLU A 121 13.82 3.46 0.67
C GLU A 121 12.67 4.47 0.81
N GLY A 122 12.04 4.53 1.99
CA GLY A 122 10.96 5.48 2.27
C GLY A 122 11.39 6.95 2.20
N SER A 123 12.64 7.27 2.54
CA SER A 123 13.18 8.64 2.48
C SER A 123 13.50 9.11 1.05
N ASN A 124 13.79 8.16 0.15
CA ASN A 124 14.19 8.42 -1.24
C ASN A 124 13.01 8.60 -2.21
N SER A 125 11.77 8.37 -1.77
CA SER A 125 10.61 8.61 -2.63
C SER A 125 10.52 10.08 -3.05
N LEU A 126 9.94 10.42 -4.22
CA LEU A 126 9.81 11.82 -4.65
C LEU A 126 8.83 12.61 -3.77
N SER A 127 8.96 13.94 -3.76
CA SER A 127 8.15 14.83 -2.90
C SER A 127 6.92 15.32 -3.66
N ASP A 128 5.78 14.62 -3.55
CA ASP A 128 4.40 15.06 -3.85
C ASP A 128 3.48 13.82 -3.76
N PRO A 129 2.32 13.78 -3.07
CA PRO A 129 1.61 14.80 -2.25
C PRO A 129 1.94 14.80 -0.73
N GLU A 130 1.26 15.66 0.06
CA GLU A 130 1.53 15.97 1.48
C GLU A 130 1.76 14.73 2.37
N ARG A 131 0.96 13.67 2.18
CA ARG A 131 1.06 12.42 2.93
C ARG A 131 2.41 11.74 2.73
N GLN A 132 2.91 11.70 1.49
CA GLN A 132 4.22 11.13 1.16
C GLN A 132 5.34 11.93 1.83
N ASN A 133 5.26 13.26 1.82
CA ASN A 133 6.25 14.12 2.48
C ASN A 133 6.35 13.89 3.98
N ARG A 134 5.21 13.75 4.68
CA ARG A 134 5.20 13.45 6.12
C ARG A 134 5.98 12.18 6.44
N TYR A 135 5.71 11.08 5.72
CA TYR A 135 6.37 9.81 6.01
C TYR A 135 7.83 9.77 5.55
N LYS A 136 8.18 10.50 4.48
CA LYS A 136 9.57 10.71 4.10
C LYS A 136 10.37 11.38 5.21
N ASP A 137 9.83 12.44 5.80
CA ASP A 137 10.52 13.17 6.85
C ASP A 137 10.64 12.33 8.13
N LEU A 138 9.60 11.55 8.48
CA LEU A 138 9.69 10.56 9.55
C LEU A 138 10.78 9.51 9.28
N CYS A 139 10.90 9.00 8.05
CA CYS A 139 11.97 8.08 7.69
C CYS A 139 13.35 8.74 7.83
N LYS A 140 13.52 9.98 7.35
CA LYS A 140 14.78 10.73 7.50
C LYS A 140 15.16 10.96 8.96
N MET A 141 14.19 11.21 9.84
CA MET A 141 14.43 11.39 11.27
C MET A 141 14.95 10.13 11.93
N LEU A 142 14.49 8.95 11.49
CA LEU A 142 14.92 7.65 12.04
C LEU A 142 16.29 7.18 11.52
N LEU A 143 16.85 7.87 10.54
CA LEU A 143 18.19 7.61 9.99
C LEU A 143 19.29 8.48 10.62
N LYS A 144 18.93 9.42 11.49
CA LYS A 144 19.86 10.29 12.24
C LYS A 144 20.19 9.68 13.59
#